data_AF-A0A176U8L0-F1
#
_entry.id   AF-A0A176U8L0-F1
#
_cell.length_a   1.000
_cell.length_b   1.000
_cell.length_c   1.000
_cell.angle_alpha   90.00
_cell.angle_beta   90.00
_cell.angle_gamma   90.00
#
_symmetry.space_group_name_H-M   'P 1'
#
loop_
_entity.id
_entity.type
_entity.pdbx_description
1 polymer ?
#
loop_
_entity_poly.entity_id
_entity_poly.type
_entity_poly.pdbx_seq_one_letter_code
_entity_poly.pdbx_strand_id
1 'polypeptide(L)'
;MFFAYYNRVVRVYKTTKFRKTNIEQGGRHMRVIAGTARRLPLVTPKGMETRPTTDRIKETLFNILQNDLPGCHFLDLFAGSGAIGIEALSRGAAKAVFVDNSKEALSCIRQNLEKTHLADRAIVIGQDCAGAIHALDAKKMHFDIIFMDPPYQLNAEKEVLTAIADSKIADEDTQIIIEATLDREFSEDELAGFDVVRVKEYKTNKHIFLQKSSREA
;
A
#
# COMPACT_ATOMS: atom_id res chain seq x y z
N MET A 1 -47.64 -17.78 47.11
CA MET A 1 -48.39 -18.03 45.85
C MET A 1 -48.32 -16.81 44.91
N PHE A 2 -47.12 -16.24 44.68
CA PHE A 2 -46.92 -15.12 43.72
C PHE A 2 -45.55 -15.17 43.02
N PHE A 3 -44.77 -16.25 43.22
CA PHE A 3 -43.42 -16.41 42.64
C PHE A 3 -43.34 -17.53 41.56
N ALA A 4 -44.42 -18.27 41.34
CA ALA A 4 -44.44 -19.42 40.42
C ALA A 4 -45.08 -19.11 39.04
N TYR A 5 -45.69 -17.94 38.85
CA TYR A 5 -46.35 -17.57 37.59
C TYR A 5 -45.42 -16.86 36.60
N TYR A 6 -44.30 -16.30 37.08
CA TYR A 6 -43.34 -15.57 36.24
C TYR A 6 -42.43 -16.50 35.40
N ASN A 7 -42.31 -17.78 35.79
CA ASN A 7 -41.39 -18.73 35.17
C ASN A 7 -42.02 -19.64 34.09
N ARG A 8 -43.25 -19.37 33.65
CA ARG A 8 -44.00 -20.29 32.77
C ARG A 8 -44.44 -19.73 31.41
N VAL A 9 -44.17 -18.47 31.08
CA VAL A 9 -44.74 -17.82 29.87
C VAL A 9 -43.73 -17.46 28.78
N VAL A 10 -42.41 -17.67 28.94
CA VAL A 10 -41.45 -17.42 27.84
C VAL A 10 -40.47 -18.57 27.63
N ARG A 11 -40.98 -19.78 27.78
CA ARG A 11 -40.39 -21.00 27.21
C ARG A 11 -41.37 -21.46 26.13
N VAL A 12 -40.85 -21.70 24.93
CA VAL A 12 -41.54 -22.19 23.71
C VAL A 12 -41.92 -21.09 22.70
N TYR A 13 -40.92 -20.55 22.01
CA TYR A 13 -40.93 -20.48 20.53
C TYR A 13 -39.51 -20.80 20.01
N LYS A 14 -39.39 -22.03 19.50
CA LYS A 14 -38.61 -22.51 18.34
C LYS A 14 -37.23 -21.87 18.03
N THR A 15 -36.20 -22.72 18.17
CA THR A 15 -35.13 -23.01 17.19
C THR A 15 -34.84 -21.95 16.13
N THR A 16 -33.63 -21.36 16.15
CA THR A 16 -32.66 -21.33 15.03
C THR A 16 -31.32 -20.75 15.54
N LYS A 17 -30.21 -21.47 15.34
CA LYS A 17 -28.84 -20.92 15.43
C LYS A 17 -28.72 -19.79 14.40
N PHE A 18 -28.47 -18.56 14.83
CA PHE A 18 -27.96 -17.51 13.94
C PHE A 18 -26.71 -16.89 14.54
N ARG A 19 -25.59 -17.07 13.82
CA ARG A 19 -24.33 -16.34 14.01
C ARG A 19 -24.67 -14.84 14.02
N LYS A 20 -24.19 -14.10 15.01
CA LYS A 20 -24.13 -12.63 14.92
C LYS A 20 -23.05 -12.25 13.90
N THR A 21 -23.39 -12.32 12.63
CA THR A 21 -22.74 -11.50 11.59
C THR A 21 -23.27 -10.09 11.75
N ASN A 22 -22.49 -9.21 12.37
CA ASN A 22 -22.73 -7.77 12.24
C ASN A 22 -22.35 -7.38 10.80
N ILE A 23 -23.35 -7.40 9.92
CA ILE A 23 -23.31 -6.72 8.63
C ILE A 23 -24.23 -5.52 8.80
N GLU A 24 -23.69 -4.35 9.14
CA GLU A 24 -24.32 -3.07 8.87
C GLU A 24 -23.24 -1.99 8.69
N GLN A 25 -22.94 -1.65 7.43
CA GLN A 25 -23.04 -0.32 6.80
C GLN A 25 -22.28 -0.36 5.45
N GLY A 26 -22.95 0.02 4.37
CA GLY A 26 -22.49 -0.07 2.98
C GLY A 26 -21.36 0.89 2.59
N GLY A 27 -20.26 0.92 3.34
CA GLY A 27 -18.99 1.50 2.92
C GLY A 27 -18.15 0.45 2.18
N ARG A 28 -17.56 0.81 1.05
CA ARG A 28 -16.54 -0.05 0.39
C ARG A 28 -15.35 -0.15 1.33
N HIS A 29 -15.30 -1.21 2.14
CA HIS A 29 -14.10 -1.56 2.90
C HIS A 29 -12.94 -1.81 1.93
N MET A 30 -11.74 -1.40 2.33
CA MET A 30 -10.52 -1.61 1.58
C MET A 30 -10.37 -3.09 1.22
N ARG A 31 -10.10 -3.38 -0.05
CA ARG A 31 -9.92 -4.75 -0.56
C ARG A 31 -8.96 -4.78 -1.73
N VAL A 32 -8.52 -5.97 -2.10
CA VAL A 32 -7.78 -6.21 -3.34
C VAL A 32 -8.74 -6.09 -4.54
N ILE A 33 -8.35 -5.37 -5.59
CA ILE A 33 -9.23 -5.02 -6.73
C ILE A 33 -9.17 -6.09 -7.82
N ALA A 34 -7.97 -6.56 -8.17
CA ALA A 34 -7.74 -7.54 -9.23
C ALA A 34 -6.63 -8.54 -8.88
N GLY A 35 -6.41 -9.52 -9.77
CA GLY A 35 -5.37 -10.53 -9.60
C GLY A 35 -5.78 -11.74 -8.75
N THR A 36 -4.80 -12.49 -8.25
CA THR A 36 -4.99 -13.77 -7.56
C THR A 36 -5.69 -13.63 -6.20
N ALA A 37 -5.53 -12.49 -5.52
CA ALA A 37 -6.15 -12.19 -4.23
C ALA A 37 -7.40 -11.30 -4.36
N ARG A 38 -7.96 -11.17 -5.58
CA ARG A 38 -9.09 -10.28 -5.90
C ARG A 38 -10.26 -10.43 -4.92
N ARG A 39 -10.84 -9.30 -4.53
CA ARG A 39 -11.99 -9.12 -3.60
C ARG A 39 -11.71 -9.48 -2.15
N LEU A 40 -10.52 -9.95 -1.78
CA LEU A 40 -10.19 -10.20 -0.38
C LEU A 40 -10.12 -8.87 0.39
N PRO A 41 -10.83 -8.75 1.54
CA PRO A 41 -10.81 -7.55 2.35
C PRO A 41 -9.46 -7.39 3.03
N LEU A 42 -8.99 -6.15 3.12
CA LEU A 42 -7.77 -5.78 3.83
C LEU A 42 -8.14 -5.04 5.12
N VAL A 43 -7.39 -5.33 6.18
CA VAL A 43 -7.45 -4.52 7.40
C VAL A 43 -6.64 -3.24 7.22
N THR A 44 -7.00 -2.19 7.94
CA THR A 44 -6.30 -0.91 7.97
C THR A 44 -5.81 -0.60 9.39
N PRO A 45 -4.71 0.13 9.56
CA PRO A 45 -4.35 0.68 10.87
C PRO A 45 -5.50 1.53 11.45
N LYS A 46 -5.67 1.49 12.78
CA LYS A 46 -6.72 2.25 13.47
C LYS A 46 -6.54 3.75 13.17
N GLY A 47 -7.64 4.44 12.84
CA GLY A 47 -7.63 5.87 12.51
C GLY A 47 -7.31 6.21 11.05
N MET A 48 -6.89 5.23 10.23
CA MET A 48 -6.75 5.38 8.77
C MET A 48 -7.93 4.80 7.97
N GLU A 49 -9.04 4.50 8.65
CA GLU A 49 -10.26 3.95 8.00
C GLU A 49 -10.89 4.91 6.98
N THR A 50 -10.62 6.22 7.09
CA THR A 50 -11.32 7.29 6.35
C THR A 50 -10.54 7.87 5.18
N ARG A 51 -9.28 7.49 4.95
CA ARG A 51 -8.51 7.87 3.76
C ARG A 51 -7.90 6.66 3.04
N PRO A 52 -8.70 5.70 2.56
CA PRO A 52 -8.18 4.79 1.56
C PRO A 52 -7.91 5.58 0.28
N THR A 53 -6.73 5.39 -0.34
CA THR A 53 -6.58 5.54 -1.79
C THR A 53 -7.74 4.79 -2.40
N THR A 54 -8.73 5.54 -2.93
CA THR A 54 -10.02 4.93 -3.27
C THR A 54 -9.80 3.77 -4.23
N ASP A 55 -10.65 2.75 -4.18
CA ASP A 55 -10.61 1.63 -5.14
C ASP A 55 -10.36 2.13 -6.58
N ARG A 56 -10.94 3.29 -6.93
CA ARG A 56 -10.79 3.94 -8.23
C ARG A 56 -9.38 4.50 -8.50
N ILE A 57 -8.78 5.19 -7.52
CA ILE A 57 -7.40 5.70 -7.68
C ILE A 57 -6.44 4.52 -7.80
N LYS A 58 -6.57 3.52 -6.91
CA LYS A 58 -5.78 2.29 -6.97
C LYS A 58 -5.99 1.54 -8.29
N GLU A 59 -7.23 1.37 -8.74
CA GLU A 59 -7.52 0.76 -10.04
C GLU A 59 -6.89 1.54 -11.20
N THR A 60 -6.94 2.87 -11.17
CA THR A 60 -6.34 3.69 -12.22
C THR A 60 -4.81 3.56 -12.23
N LEU A 61 -4.16 3.63 -11.07
CA LEU A 61 -2.73 3.40 -10.93
C LEU A 61 -2.33 2.05 -11.52
N PHE A 62 -2.96 0.97 -11.07
CA PHE A 62 -2.60 -0.38 -11.53
C PHE A 62 -3.04 -0.69 -12.98
N ASN A 63 -3.94 0.11 -13.57
CA ASN A 63 -4.21 0.04 -15.01
C ASN A 63 -3.08 0.71 -15.82
N ILE A 64 -2.47 1.78 -15.30
CA ILE A 64 -1.27 2.38 -15.90
C ILE A 64 -0.12 1.37 -15.84
N LEU A 65 0.06 0.70 -14.70
CA LEU A 65 1.15 -0.25 -14.47
C LEU A 65 0.93 -1.65 -15.07
N GLN A 66 -0.21 -1.92 -15.71
CA GLN A 66 -0.65 -3.31 -15.94
C GLN A 66 0.39 -4.17 -16.71
N ASN A 67 1.13 -3.54 -17.63
CA ASN A 67 2.08 -4.22 -18.50
C ASN A 67 3.43 -4.45 -17.80
N ASP A 68 3.74 -3.67 -16.76
CA ASP A 68 5.03 -3.66 -16.06
C ASP A 68 5.01 -4.50 -14.77
N LEU A 69 3.82 -4.91 -14.31
CA LEU A 69 3.66 -5.69 -13.07
C LEU A 69 4.08 -7.16 -13.17
N PRO A 70 3.81 -7.90 -14.26
CA PRO A 70 4.13 -9.33 -14.31
C PRO A 70 5.64 -9.56 -14.14
N GLY A 71 6.02 -10.28 -13.09
CA GLY A 71 7.41 -10.63 -12.83
C GLY A 71 8.24 -9.55 -12.14
N CYS A 72 7.71 -8.36 -11.90
CA CYS A 72 8.50 -7.27 -11.33
C CYS A 72 8.83 -7.44 -9.84
N HIS A 73 9.89 -6.77 -9.41
CA HIS A 73 10.22 -6.48 -8.03
C HIS A 73 9.67 -5.11 -7.65
N PHE A 74 8.69 -5.13 -6.74
CA PHE A 74 8.00 -3.93 -6.27
C PHE A 74 8.52 -3.49 -4.90
N LEU A 75 8.71 -2.19 -4.68
CA LEU A 75 9.02 -1.61 -3.38
C LEU A 75 7.94 -0.60 -2.97
N ASP A 76 7.41 -0.74 -1.76
CA ASP A 76 6.41 0.15 -1.16
C ASP A 76 7.03 0.83 0.08
N LEU A 77 7.47 2.10 -0.08
CA LEU A 77 8.28 2.81 0.91
C LEU A 77 7.49 3.43 2.08
N PHE A 78 6.16 3.49 1.98
CA PHE A 78 5.28 3.97 3.06
C PHE A 78 4.06 3.06 3.13
N ALA A 79 4.31 1.78 3.38
CA ALA A 79 3.36 0.73 3.05
C ALA A 79 2.02 0.84 3.83
N GLY A 80 2.02 1.35 5.06
CA GLY A 80 0.82 1.52 5.86
C GLY A 80 0.07 0.20 6.07
N SER A 81 -1.03 0.00 5.34
CA SER A 81 -1.79 -1.28 5.36
C SER A 81 -1.21 -2.37 4.45
N GLY A 82 -0.25 -2.02 3.59
CA GLY A 82 0.30 -2.84 2.52
C GLY A 82 -0.60 -2.92 1.29
N ALA A 83 -1.65 -2.10 1.19
CA ALA A 83 -2.66 -2.24 0.15
C ALA A 83 -2.13 -2.07 -1.28
N ILE A 84 -1.09 -1.25 -1.49
CA ILE A 84 -0.47 -1.04 -2.80
C ILE A 84 0.44 -2.22 -3.14
N GLY A 85 1.44 -2.55 -2.32
CA GLY A 85 2.29 -3.70 -2.60
C GLY A 85 1.54 -5.05 -2.68
N ILE A 86 0.46 -5.24 -1.92
CA ILE A 86 -0.40 -6.44 -2.01
C ILE A 86 -1.15 -6.48 -3.34
N GLU A 87 -1.63 -5.35 -3.84
CA GLU A 87 -2.29 -5.27 -5.14
C GLU A 87 -1.27 -5.59 -6.26
N ALA A 88 -0.02 -5.14 -6.14
CA ALA A 88 1.06 -5.50 -7.06
C ALA A 88 1.31 -7.02 -7.08
N LEU A 89 1.48 -7.64 -5.91
CA LEU A 89 1.65 -9.10 -5.79
C LEU A 89 0.46 -9.88 -6.35
N SER A 90 -0.76 -9.41 -6.09
CA SER A 90 -1.98 -10.00 -6.62
C SER A 90 -2.00 -9.98 -8.14
N ARG A 91 -1.50 -8.89 -8.76
CA ARG A 91 -1.48 -8.68 -10.22
C ARG A 91 -0.29 -9.30 -10.94
N GLY A 92 0.63 -9.95 -10.21
CA GLY A 92 1.68 -10.76 -10.83
C GLY A 92 3.11 -10.31 -10.54
N ALA A 93 3.33 -9.32 -9.68
CA ALA A 93 4.67 -9.00 -9.20
C ALA A 93 5.32 -10.27 -8.61
N ALA A 94 6.58 -10.53 -8.96
CA ALA A 94 7.33 -11.67 -8.46
C ALA A 94 7.63 -11.51 -6.96
N LYS A 95 7.93 -10.27 -6.55
CA LYS A 95 8.26 -9.93 -5.17
C LYS A 95 7.77 -8.53 -4.83
N ALA A 96 7.37 -8.32 -3.57
CA ALA A 96 7.14 -7.00 -3.03
C ALA A 96 7.84 -6.81 -1.68
N VAL A 97 8.52 -5.68 -1.53
CA VAL A 97 9.13 -5.25 -0.27
C VAL A 97 8.28 -4.11 0.30
N PHE A 98 7.90 -4.24 1.57
CA PHE A 98 7.07 -3.30 2.29
C PHE A 98 7.91 -2.65 3.39
N VAL A 99 8.02 -1.33 3.37
CA VAL A 99 8.74 -0.55 4.39
C VAL A 99 7.73 0.31 5.13
N ASP A 100 7.78 0.25 6.46
CA ASP A 100 7.06 1.17 7.34
C ASP A 100 7.75 1.23 8.71
N ASN A 101 7.64 2.35 9.42
CA ASN A 101 8.21 2.51 10.76
C ASN A 101 7.19 2.25 11.89
N SER A 102 5.89 2.27 11.59
CA SER A 102 4.81 2.01 12.56
C SER A 102 4.66 0.52 12.85
N LYS A 103 4.68 0.15 14.13
CA LYS A 103 4.41 -1.23 14.57
C LYS A 103 3.01 -1.69 14.17
N GLU A 104 2.04 -0.77 14.21
CA GLU A 104 0.66 -1.01 13.80
C GLU A 104 0.56 -1.29 12.30
N ALA A 105 1.22 -0.49 11.47
CA ALA A 105 1.32 -0.71 10.02
C ALA A 105 1.97 -2.06 9.71
N LEU A 106 3.12 -2.34 10.32
CA LEU A 106 3.84 -3.61 10.13
C LEU A 106 3.01 -4.83 10.57
N SER A 107 2.22 -4.71 11.65
CA SER A 107 1.28 -5.77 12.05
C SER A 107 0.16 -5.94 11.03
N CYS A 108 -0.36 -4.83 10.49
CA CYS A 108 -1.42 -4.80 9.51
C CYS A 108 -0.99 -5.47 8.19
N ILE A 109 0.20 -5.12 7.68
CA ILE A 109 0.82 -5.69 6.50
C ILE A 109 0.93 -7.22 6.63
N ARG A 110 1.50 -7.71 7.75
CA ARG A 110 1.65 -9.16 7.98
C ARG A 110 0.29 -9.87 7.99
N GLN A 111 -0.69 -9.34 8.70
CA GLN A 111 -2.04 -9.91 8.73
C GLN A 111 -2.68 -9.95 7.34
N ASN A 112 -2.51 -8.90 6.54
CA ASN A 112 -3.04 -8.83 5.19
C ASN A 112 -2.33 -9.80 4.23
N LEU A 113 -1.01 -9.94 4.33
CA LEU A 113 -0.23 -10.90 3.55
C LEU A 113 -0.63 -12.36 3.84
N GLU A 114 -0.86 -12.69 5.11
CA GLU A 114 -1.38 -14.01 5.51
C GLU A 114 -2.78 -14.27 4.92
N LYS A 115 -3.70 -13.31 5.08
CA LYS A 115 -5.08 -13.42 4.57
C LYS A 115 -5.15 -13.56 3.05
N THR A 116 -4.21 -12.94 2.34
CA THR A 116 -4.16 -12.95 0.88
C THR A 116 -3.34 -14.12 0.32
N HIS A 117 -2.69 -14.91 1.19
CA HIS A 117 -1.77 -15.99 0.81
C HIS A 117 -0.61 -15.50 -0.07
N LEU A 118 -0.10 -14.31 0.23
CA LEU A 118 0.97 -13.65 -0.54
C LEU A 118 2.28 -13.50 0.23
N ALA A 119 2.34 -13.98 1.48
CA ALA A 119 3.49 -13.82 2.37
C ALA A 119 4.80 -14.37 1.78
N ASP A 120 4.76 -15.48 1.03
CA ASP A 120 5.97 -16.09 0.45
C ASP A 120 6.67 -15.22 -0.60
N ARG A 121 5.95 -14.23 -1.16
CA ARG A 121 6.48 -13.26 -2.14
C ARG A 121 6.76 -11.90 -1.52
N ALA A 122 6.67 -11.78 -0.19
CA ALA A 122 6.78 -10.51 0.51
C ALA A 122 7.99 -10.44 1.45
N ILE A 123 8.57 -9.25 1.57
CA ILE A 123 9.52 -8.91 2.64
C ILE A 123 8.98 -7.69 3.37
N VAL A 124 8.89 -7.75 4.71
CA VAL A 124 8.39 -6.65 5.54
C VAL A 124 9.54 -6.09 6.38
N ILE A 125 9.87 -4.81 6.19
CA ILE A 125 10.98 -4.12 6.85
C ILE A 125 10.41 -3.03 7.77
N GLY A 126 10.78 -3.11 9.05
CA GLY A 126 10.37 -2.15 10.07
C GLY A 126 11.43 -1.10 10.37
N GLN A 127 11.57 -0.09 9.51
CA GLN A 127 12.59 0.97 9.60
C GLN A 127 12.07 2.27 8.96
N ASP A 128 12.77 3.38 9.16
CA ASP A 128 12.60 4.56 8.31
C ASP A 128 13.05 4.26 6.86
N CYS A 129 12.57 5.07 5.92
CA CYS A 129 12.74 4.82 4.49
C CYS A 129 14.21 4.88 4.06
N ALA A 130 14.95 5.90 4.50
CA ALA A 130 16.36 6.07 4.15
C ALA A 130 17.19 4.88 4.66
N GLY A 131 17.00 4.50 5.92
CA GLY A 131 17.64 3.33 6.51
C GLY A 131 17.29 2.02 5.78
N ALA A 132 16.03 1.84 5.38
CA ALA A 132 15.60 0.68 4.62
C ALA A 132 16.24 0.66 3.21
N ILE A 133 16.31 1.79 2.52
CA ILE A 133 16.96 1.92 1.20
C ILE A 133 18.43 1.51 1.30
N HIS A 134 19.17 2.02 2.27
CA HIS A 134 20.58 1.63 2.48
C HIS A 134 20.73 0.13 2.77
N ALA A 135 19.84 -0.45 3.57
CA ALA A 135 19.86 -1.88 3.87
C ALA A 135 19.53 -2.76 2.64
N LEU A 136 18.63 -2.30 1.78
CA LEU A 136 18.28 -2.97 0.52
C LEU A 136 19.42 -2.88 -0.51
N ASP A 137 20.05 -1.71 -0.61
CA ASP A 137 21.23 -1.48 -1.46
C ASP A 137 22.41 -2.35 -1.04
N ALA A 138 22.70 -2.43 0.26
CA ALA A 138 23.73 -3.32 0.80
C ALA A 138 23.48 -4.81 0.49
N LYS A 139 22.20 -5.20 0.38
CA LYS A 139 21.77 -6.53 -0.06
C LYS A 139 21.74 -6.70 -1.58
N LYS A 140 22.14 -5.68 -2.34
CA LYS A 140 22.14 -5.65 -3.80
C LYS A 140 20.77 -5.96 -4.40
N MET A 141 19.70 -5.50 -3.73
CA MET A 141 18.36 -5.59 -4.27
C MET A 141 18.15 -4.50 -5.32
N HIS A 142 17.38 -4.84 -6.36
CA HIS A 142 16.95 -3.93 -7.42
C HIS A 142 15.43 -4.05 -7.57
N PHE A 143 14.78 -2.94 -7.91
CA PHE A 143 13.33 -2.84 -8.05
C PHE A 143 12.97 -2.22 -9.39
N ASP A 144 11.96 -2.76 -10.05
CA ASP A 144 11.47 -2.21 -11.32
C ASP A 144 10.43 -1.11 -11.07
N ILE A 145 9.73 -1.19 -9.92
CA ILE A 145 8.74 -0.19 -9.50
C ILE A 145 8.92 0.14 -8.03
N ILE A 146 9.06 1.44 -7.73
CA ILE A 146 9.10 1.97 -6.36
C ILE A 146 7.89 2.89 -6.17
N PHE A 147 7.08 2.63 -5.16
CA PHE A 147 5.94 3.47 -4.79
C PHE A 147 6.19 4.13 -3.43
N MET A 148 5.85 5.40 -3.32
CA MET A 148 5.88 6.15 -2.07
C MET A 148 4.65 7.05 -1.93
N ASP A 149 3.99 6.95 -0.77
CA ASP A 149 2.93 7.86 -0.31
C ASP A 149 3.36 8.47 1.03
N PRO A 150 4.34 9.38 1.01
CA PRO A 150 4.92 9.94 2.22
C PRO A 150 3.87 10.77 2.99
N PRO A 151 3.93 10.79 4.33
CA PRO A 151 3.09 11.70 5.11
C PRO A 151 3.44 13.16 4.77
N TYR A 152 2.45 14.06 4.87
CA TYR A 152 2.66 15.51 4.71
C TYR A 152 3.60 16.05 5.79
N GLN A 153 4.90 15.96 5.56
CA GLN A 153 5.96 16.42 6.43
C GLN A 153 7.00 17.11 5.56
N LEU A 154 7.47 18.26 6.02
CA LEU A 154 8.48 19.04 5.32
C LEU A 154 9.73 18.16 5.12
N ASN A 155 10.11 17.90 3.87
CA ASN A 155 11.32 17.19 3.40
C ASN A 155 11.31 15.66 3.34
N ALA A 156 10.22 14.97 3.71
CA ALA A 156 10.21 13.50 3.66
C ALA A 156 10.44 12.96 2.23
N GLU A 157 9.87 13.61 1.21
CA GLU A 157 10.07 13.22 -0.18
C GLU A 157 11.51 13.40 -0.63
N LYS A 158 12.10 14.57 -0.31
CA LYS A 158 13.46 14.92 -0.71
C LYS A 158 14.49 13.96 -0.13
N GLU A 159 14.36 13.61 1.15
CA GLU A 159 15.27 12.66 1.81
C GLU A 159 15.21 11.29 1.15
N VAL A 160 14.01 10.79 0.86
CA VAL A 160 13.81 9.50 0.19
C VAL A 160 14.34 9.52 -1.23
N LEU A 161 14.05 10.55 -2.01
CA LEU A 161 14.55 10.69 -3.38
C LEU A 161 16.08 10.77 -3.41
N THR A 162 16.70 11.50 -2.49
CA THR A 162 18.16 11.56 -2.35
C THR A 162 18.74 10.16 -2.07
N ALA A 163 18.15 9.42 -1.13
CA ALA A 163 18.58 8.06 -0.82
C ALA A 163 18.41 7.09 -2.02
N ILE A 164 17.35 7.24 -2.82
CA ILE A 164 17.16 6.47 -4.05
C ILE A 164 18.22 6.85 -5.10
N ALA A 165 18.50 8.14 -5.27
CA ALA A 165 19.50 8.65 -6.22
C ALA A 165 20.90 8.08 -5.93
N ASP A 166 21.27 8.03 -4.64
CA ASP A 166 22.58 7.58 -4.17
C ASP A 166 22.74 6.06 -4.07
N SER A 167 21.67 5.29 -4.27
CA SER A 167 21.69 3.82 -4.18
C SER A 167 21.52 3.15 -5.54
N LYS A 168 21.80 1.84 -5.59
CA LYS A 168 21.63 1.00 -6.78
C LYS A 168 20.34 0.18 -6.73
N ILE A 169 19.39 0.55 -5.87
CA ILE A 169 18.09 -0.12 -5.81
C ILE A 169 17.19 0.23 -7.00
N ALA A 170 17.54 1.31 -7.71
CA ALA A 170 16.86 1.82 -8.89
C ALA A 170 17.91 2.26 -9.93
N ASP A 171 17.57 2.05 -11.20
CA ASP A 171 18.29 2.48 -12.41
C ASP A 171 17.40 3.40 -13.28
N GLU A 172 17.83 3.68 -14.52
CA GLU A 172 17.06 4.49 -15.48
C GLU A 172 15.73 3.85 -15.92
N ASP A 173 15.61 2.53 -15.87
CA ASP A 173 14.40 1.81 -16.26
C ASP A 173 13.39 1.72 -15.10
N THR A 174 13.86 1.92 -13.87
CA THR A 174 13.03 1.86 -12.66
C THR A 174 12.01 2.99 -12.62
N GLN A 175 10.73 2.62 -12.52
CA GLN A 175 9.64 3.57 -12.39
C GLN A 175 9.37 3.91 -10.93
N ILE A 176 9.60 5.17 -10.55
CA ILE A 176 9.35 5.67 -9.20
C ILE A 176 8.04 6.47 -9.20
N ILE A 177 7.16 6.21 -8.25
CA ILE A 177 5.80 6.77 -8.21
C ILE A 177 5.59 7.44 -6.86
N ILE A 178 5.31 8.74 -6.89
CA ILE A 178 4.99 9.54 -5.70
C ILE A 178 3.50 9.86 -5.70
N GLU A 179 2.80 9.54 -4.62
CA GLU A 179 1.47 10.08 -4.33
C GLU A 179 1.58 11.38 -3.53
N ALA A 180 0.89 12.43 -4.00
CA ALA A 180 0.91 13.75 -3.38
C ALA A 180 -0.44 14.48 -3.55
N THR A 181 -0.70 15.52 -2.77
CA THR A 181 -1.83 16.43 -3.04
C THR A 181 -1.66 17.18 -4.36
N LEU A 182 -2.77 17.69 -4.90
CA LEU A 182 -2.76 18.46 -6.15
C LEU A 182 -1.87 19.72 -6.07
N ASP A 183 -1.89 20.41 -4.93
CA ASP A 183 -1.16 21.65 -4.67
C ASP A 183 0.32 21.46 -4.31
N ARG A 184 0.78 20.22 -4.13
CA ARG A 184 2.20 19.93 -3.88
C ARG A 184 3.02 20.15 -5.15
N GLU A 185 3.80 21.21 -5.18
CA GLU A 185 4.79 21.49 -6.23
C GLU A 185 6.16 21.01 -5.77
N PHE A 186 6.90 20.33 -6.65
CA PHE A 186 8.26 19.87 -6.37
C PHE A 186 9.26 20.83 -7.01
N SER A 187 10.27 21.27 -6.26
CA SER A 187 11.34 22.10 -6.81
C SER A 187 12.34 21.26 -7.61
N GLU A 188 13.12 21.92 -8.48
CA GLU A 188 14.21 21.27 -9.22
C GLU A 188 15.22 20.58 -8.28
N ASP A 189 15.51 21.21 -7.13
CA ASP A 189 16.40 20.64 -6.11
C ASP A 189 15.84 19.39 -5.43
N GLU A 190 14.51 19.25 -5.35
CA GLU A 190 13.87 18.06 -4.78
C GLU A 190 13.87 16.87 -5.74
N LEU A 191 13.83 17.16 -7.05
CA LEU A 191 13.83 16.16 -8.11
C LEU A 191 15.22 15.96 -8.73
N ALA A 192 16.27 16.50 -8.12
CA ALA A 192 17.63 16.40 -8.63
C ALA A 192 18.02 14.92 -8.90
N GLY A 193 18.37 14.61 -10.15
CA GLY A 193 18.71 13.26 -10.60
C GLY A 193 17.53 12.42 -11.09
N PHE A 194 16.33 13.00 -11.19
CA PHE A 194 15.15 12.33 -11.72
C PHE A 194 14.43 13.17 -12.78
N ASP A 195 13.92 12.49 -13.80
CA ASP A 195 13.08 13.08 -14.84
C ASP A 195 11.60 12.77 -14.55
N VAL A 196 10.74 13.78 -14.66
CA VAL A 196 9.29 13.59 -14.58
C VAL A 196 8.78 13.04 -15.91
N VAL A 197 8.45 11.75 -15.92
CA VAL A 197 7.96 11.06 -17.13
C VAL A 197 6.47 11.30 -17.34
N ARG A 198 5.70 11.36 -16.24
CA ARG A 198 4.25 11.51 -16.29
C ARG A 198 3.71 12.09 -15.00
N VAL A 199 2.66 12.90 -15.11
CA VAL A 199 1.82 13.28 -13.98
C VAL A 199 0.40 12.81 -14.26
N LYS A 200 -0.21 12.12 -13.29
CA LYS A 200 -1.62 11.71 -13.34
C LYS A 200 -2.39 12.35 -12.20
N GLU A 201 -3.19 13.36 -12.52
CA GLU A 201 -4.07 14.01 -11.56
C GLU A 201 -5.40 13.26 -11.39
N TYR A 202 -5.89 13.28 -10.15
CA TYR A 202 -7.20 12.81 -9.73
C TYR A 202 -7.99 13.97 -9.10
N LYS A 203 -9.12 13.67 -8.47
CA LYS A 203 -9.96 14.70 -7.84
C LYS A 203 -9.31 15.37 -6.63
N THR A 204 -8.44 14.66 -5.90
CA THR A 204 -7.91 15.11 -4.59
C THR A 204 -6.40 15.02 -4.48
N ASN A 205 -5.78 14.16 -5.28
CA ASN A 205 -4.36 13.84 -5.25
C ASN A 205 -3.84 13.66 -6.69
N LYS A 206 -2.54 13.51 -6.84
CA LYS A 206 -1.87 13.17 -8.09
C LYS A 206 -0.81 12.09 -7.86
N HIS A 207 -0.54 11.34 -8.90
CA HIS A 207 0.65 10.49 -9.00
C HIS A 207 1.66 11.15 -9.92
N ILE A 208 2.90 11.24 -9.47
CA ILE A 208 4.04 11.70 -10.27
C ILE A 208 4.92 10.50 -10.53
N PHE A 209 5.17 10.22 -11.80
CA PHE A 209 6.01 9.11 -12.27
C PHE A 209 7.36 9.69 -12.66
N LEU A 210 8.40 9.17 -12.03
CA LEU A 210 9.79 9.57 -12.18
C LEU A 210 10.62 8.39 -12.68
N GLN A 211 11.70 8.69 -13.38
CA GLN A 211 12.80 7.76 -13.67
C GLN A 211 14.11 8.46 -13.31
N LYS A 212 15.18 7.70 -13.03
CA LYS A 212 16.50 8.31 -12.85
C LYS A 212 16.92 8.97 -14.16
N SER A 213 17.40 10.21 -14.08
CA SER A 213 17.94 10.90 -15.24
C SER A 213 19.13 10.11 -15.78
N SER A 214 19.16 9.89 -17.09
CA SER A 214 20.30 9.26 -17.74
C SER A 214 21.54 10.08 -17.46
N ARG A 215 22.57 9.48 -16.87
CA ARG A 215 23.88 10.14 -16.80
C ARG A 215 24.38 10.26 -18.23
N GLU A 216 24.53 11.47 -18.75
CA GLU A 216 25.32 11.68 -19.97
C GLU A 216 26.68 11.02 -19.76
N ALA A 217 26.96 9.99 -20.56
CA ALA A 217 28.18 9.19 -20.49
C ALA A 217 29.39 9.97 -21.01
#